data_AF-A0A3N9V7Y1-F1
#
_entry.id   AF-A0A3N9V7Y1-F1
#
_cell.length_a   1.000
_cell.length_b   1.000
_cell.length_c   1.000
_cell.angle_alpha   90.00
_cell.angle_beta   90.00
_cell.angle_gamma   90.00
#
_symmetry.space_group_name_H-M   'P 1'
#
loop_
_entity.id
_entity.type
_entity.pdbx_description
1 polymer ?
#
loop_
_entity_poly.entity_id
_entity_poly.type
_entity_poly.pdbx_seq_one_letter_code
_entity_poly.pdbx_strand_id
1 'polypeptide(L)'
;MPANGHPVSLDEGQIRMALNSLEFMTPGKDSSSPLFDAPELDVLARYLPSALAQAGPEEDVAFAVVGNFKAVYGLAKEQMYTSGRVFYRDGKLNIIFGDIHGKYWANADRRLYPLAPGSRFKSTVHTWALLNQPDQEFYSGPEGQRTDWVVLDLASMEARAAMGEKAATTQAPAAVPYYGAQKSVEERLQTLNDLKNKKLITDEEYQQKRLDILKDL
;
A
#
# COMPACT_ATOMS: atom_id res chain seq x y z
N MET A 1 14.93 -20.09 2.77
CA MET A 1 13.72 -19.50 3.40
C MET A 1 12.86 -20.65 3.88
N PRO A 2 12.02 -20.48 4.90
CA PRO A 2 11.07 -21.52 5.28
C PRO A 2 10.11 -21.80 4.12
N ALA A 3 9.76 -23.07 3.94
CA ALA A 3 8.74 -23.49 2.99
C ALA A 3 7.37 -22.88 3.35
N ASN A 4 6.55 -22.68 2.32
CA ASN A 4 5.17 -22.25 2.42
C ASN A 4 4.26 -23.43 2.78
N GLY A 5 3.14 -23.13 3.41
CA GLY A 5 2.00 -24.05 3.57
C GLY A 5 1.20 -24.19 2.28
N HIS A 6 1.90 -24.27 1.14
CA HIS A 6 1.35 -24.38 -0.20
C HIS A 6 1.45 -25.81 -0.73
N PRO A 7 0.55 -26.24 -1.64
CA PRO A 7 -0.62 -25.52 -2.12
C PRO A 7 -1.68 -25.34 -1.01
N VAL A 8 -2.45 -24.26 -1.08
CA VAL A 8 -3.54 -23.99 -0.11
C VAL A 8 -4.84 -23.65 -0.84
N SER A 9 -5.95 -24.18 -0.34
CA SER A 9 -7.28 -23.83 -0.83
C SER A 9 -7.90 -22.77 0.08
N LEU A 10 -7.94 -21.53 -0.41
CA LEU A 10 -8.68 -20.41 0.19
C LEU A 10 -9.81 -20.02 -0.76
N ASP A 11 -10.92 -19.50 -0.26
CA ASP A 11 -12.01 -19.00 -1.13
C ASP A 11 -11.88 -17.50 -1.43
N GLU A 12 -12.65 -17.02 -2.42
CA GLU A 12 -12.65 -15.61 -2.82
C GLU A 12 -13.05 -14.67 -1.68
N GLY A 13 -13.99 -15.08 -0.82
CA GLY A 13 -14.47 -14.31 0.32
C GLY A 13 -13.40 -14.11 1.37
N GLN A 14 -12.63 -15.16 1.69
CA GLN A 14 -11.50 -15.11 2.60
C GLN A 14 -10.42 -14.13 2.10
N ILE A 15 -10.03 -14.22 0.83
CA ILE A 15 -9.05 -13.30 0.24
C ILE A 15 -9.60 -11.88 0.21
N ARG A 16 -10.86 -11.68 -0.20
CA ARG A 16 -11.47 -10.35 -0.27
C ARG A 16 -11.55 -9.69 1.10
N MET A 17 -11.93 -10.43 2.13
CA MET A 17 -11.96 -9.94 3.52
C MET A 17 -10.55 -9.53 3.98
N ALA A 18 -9.55 -10.38 3.73
CA ALA A 18 -8.16 -10.15 4.09
C ALA A 18 -7.57 -8.90 3.43
N LEU A 19 -7.83 -8.70 2.14
CA LEU A 19 -7.29 -7.56 1.41
C LEU A 19 -8.04 -6.26 1.70
N ASN A 20 -9.36 -6.34 1.94
CA ASN A 20 -10.19 -5.18 2.24
C ASN A 20 -9.92 -4.59 3.64
N SER A 21 -9.32 -5.37 4.57
CA SER A 21 -8.94 -4.87 5.89
C SER A 21 -7.64 -4.08 5.92
N LEU A 22 -6.92 -4.00 4.80
CA LEU A 22 -5.63 -3.32 4.70
C LEU A 22 -5.84 -1.83 4.49
N GLU A 23 -5.24 -1.05 5.37
CA GLU A 23 -5.19 0.40 5.27
C GLU A 23 -3.75 0.89 5.32
N PHE A 24 -3.54 2.07 4.75
CA PHE A 24 -2.24 2.72 4.78
C PHE A 24 -2.39 4.24 4.94
N MET A 25 -1.36 4.87 5.48
CA MET A 25 -1.19 6.32 5.48
C MET A 25 -0.26 6.73 4.35
N THR A 26 -0.70 7.70 3.56
CA THR A 26 0.17 8.39 2.61
C THR A 26 0.95 9.47 3.36
N PRO A 27 2.24 9.69 3.05
CA PRO A 27 3.00 10.80 3.62
C PRO A 27 2.27 12.13 3.51
N GLY A 28 2.18 12.86 4.64
CA GLY A 28 1.55 14.18 4.70
C GLY A 28 0.03 14.19 4.62
N LYS A 29 -0.65 13.04 4.75
CA LYS A 29 -2.10 12.96 4.96
C LYS A 29 -2.41 12.56 6.40
N ASP A 30 -3.44 13.18 6.96
CA ASP A 30 -3.87 12.95 8.35
C ASP A 30 -4.85 11.76 8.49
N SER A 31 -5.34 11.23 7.37
CA SER A 31 -6.29 10.11 7.34
C SER A 31 -5.71 8.91 6.62
N SER A 32 -6.00 7.70 7.12
CA SER A 32 -5.74 6.46 6.40
C SER A 32 -6.61 6.36 5.14
N SER A 33 -6.21 5.48 4.23
CA SER A 33 -6.99 5.10 3.05
C SER A 33 -6.97 3.58 2.90
N PRO A 34 -8.03 2.97 2.36
CA PRO A 34 -7.99 1.57 1.94
C PRO A 34 -6.84 1.35 0.97
N LEU A 35 -6.15 0.23 1.11
CA LEU A 35 -5.01 -0.10 0.26
C LEU A 35 -5.46 -0.44 -1.16
N PHE A 36 -6.60 -1.10 -1.32
CA PHE A 36 -7.20 -1.47 -2.60
C PHE A 36 -8.59 -0.86 -2.75
N ASP A 37 -8.94 -0.46 -3.97
CA ASP A 37 -10.33 -0.13 -4.32
C ASP A 37 -11.16 -1.39 -4.64
N ALA A 38 -12.48 -1.25 -4.78
CA ALA A 38 -13.36 -2.39 -5.02
C ALA A 38 -13.03 -3.16 -6.32
N PRO A 39 -12.77 -2.51 -7.48
CA PRO A 39 -12.28 -3.18 -8.67
C PRO A 39 -10.98 -3.98 -8.47
N GLU A 40 -9.99 -3.42 -7.78
CA GLU A 40 -8.74 -4.10 -7.46
C GLU A 40 -8.98 -5.33 -6.58
N LEU A 41 -9.83 -5.19 -5.56
CA LEU A 41 -10.23 -6.30 -4.68
C LEU A 41 -10.92 -7.42 -5.47
N ASP A 42 -11.84 -7.09 -6.37
CA ASP A 42 -12.56 -8.09 -7.15
C ASP A 42 -11.63 -8.86 -8.11
N VAL A 43 -10.60 -8.20 -8.65
CA VAL A 43 -9.56 -8.86 -9.45
C VAL A 43 -8.70 -9.77 -8.58
N LEU A 44 -8.18 -9.28 -7.46
CA LEU A 44 -7.29 -10.06 -6.59
C LEU A 44 -8.03 -11.25 -5.96
N ALA A 45 -9.24 -11.04 -5.45
CA ALA A 45 -10.06 -12.08 -4.85
C ALA A 45 -10.42 -13.20 -5.83
N ARG A 46 -10.57 -12.89 -7.12
CA ARG A 46 -10.84 -13.90 -8.16
C ARG A 46 -9.62 -14.76 -8.47
N TYR A 47 -8.43 -14.16 -8.56
CA TYR A 47 -7.25 -14.85 -9.11
C TYR A 47 -6.29 -15.42 -8.06
N LEU A 48 -6.16 -14.79 -6.89
CA LEU A 48 -5.24 -15.25 -5.86
C LEU A 48 -5.59 -16.64 -5.30
N PRO A 49 -6.86 -17.01 -5.04
CA PRO A 49 -7.21 -18.37 -4.62
C PRO A 49 -6.65 -19.45 -5.54
N SER A 50 -6.86 -19.29 -6.85
CA SER A 50 -6.41 -20.24 -7.86
C SER A 50 -4.88 -20.30 -7.95
N ALA A 51 -4.20 -19.17 -7.81
CA ALA A 51 -2.74 -19.12 -7.81
C ALA A 51 -2.14 -19.78 -6.56
N LEU A 52 -2.71 -19.53 -5.38
CA LEU A 52 -2.27 -20.12 -4.10
C LEU A 52 -2.53 -21.64 -4.03
N ALA A 53 -3.58 -22.12 -4.70
CA ALA A 53 -3.88 -23.55 -4.84
C ALA A 53 -2.95 -24.28 -5.82
N GLN A 54 -2.24 -23.55 -6.68
CA GLN A 54 -1.30 -24.09 -7.66
C GLN A 54 0.17 -23.93 -7.24
N ALA A 55 0.48 -22.92 -6.43
CA ALA A 55 1.83 -22.67 -5.94
C ALA A 55 2.36 -23.87 -5.14
N GLY A 56 3.63 -24.22 -5.38
CA GLY A 56 4.35 -25.21 -4.60
C GLY A 56 4.92 -24.64 -3.29
N PRO A 57 5.46 -25.51 -2.40
CA PRO A 57 6.00 -25.10 -1.10
C PRO A 57 7.14 -24.06 -1.18
N GLU A 58 7.84 -23.95 -2.30
CA GLU A 58 8.94 -22.98 -2.49
C GLU A 58 8.54 -21.78 -3.37
N GLU A 59 7.25 -21.66 -3.70
CA GLU A 59 6.75 -20.67 -4.64
C GLU A 59 5.93 -19.59 -3.94
N ASP A 60 6.11 -18.35 -4.36
CA ASP A 60 5.28 -17.22 -3.97
C ASP A 60 4.41 -16.80 -5.16
N VAL A 61 3.20 -16.33 -4.87
CA VAL A 61 2.35 -15.72 -5.90
C VAL A 61 2.67 -14.23 -5.97
N ALA A 62 3.23 -13.76 -7.09
CA ALA A 62 3.43 -12.33 -7.34
C ALA A 62 2.20 -11.71 -8.00
N PHE A 63 1.87 -10.48 -7.64
CA PHE A 63 0.79 -9.71 -8.25
C PHE A 63 1.19 -8.25 -8.46
N ALA A 64 0.54 -7.63 -9.44
CA ALA A 64 0.47 -6.18 -9.59
C ALA A 64 -0.92 -5.82 -10.12
N VAL A 65 -1.53 -4.80 -9.52
CA VAL A 65 -2.81 -4.25 -9.95
C VAL A 65 -2.66 -2.75 -10.18
N VAL A 66 -3.48 -2.22 -11.09
CA VAL A 66 -3.48 -0.81 -11.45
C VAL A 66 -4.89 -0.27 -11.23
N GLY A 67 -5.00 0.71 -10.33
CA GLY A 67 -6.24 1.41 -10.00
C GLY A 67 -6.22 2.85 -10.49
N ASN A 68 -7.39 3.48 -10.50
CA ASN A 68 -7.54 4.90 -10.81
C ASN A 68 -7.87 5.67 -9.53
N PHE A 69 -6.91 6.41 -9.00
CA PHE A 69 -7.05 7.12 -7.74
C PHE A 69 -7.31 8.60 -7.96
N LYS A 70 -8.11 9.20 -7.08
CA LYS A 70 -8.37 10.63 -7.11
C LYS A 70 -7.08 11.40 -6.84
N ALA A 71 -6.66 12.20 -7.81
CA ALA A 71 -5.57 13.15 -7.72
C ALA A 71 -6.14 14.58 -7.74
N VAL A 72 -5.29 15.56 -7.36
CA VAL A 72 -5.61 17.00 -7.46
C VAL A 72 -6.99 17.34 -6.85
N TYR A 73 -7.14 17.14 -5.54
CA TYR A 73 -8.41 17.38 -4.80
C TYR A 73 -9.66 16.70 -5.40
N GLY A 74 -9.49 15.59 -6.15
CA GLY A 74 -10.57 14.84 -6.76
C GLY A 74 -10.98 15.29 -8.17
N LEU A 75 -10.27 16.25 -8.74
CA LEU A 75 -10.53 16.79 -10.09
C LEU A 75 -9.89 15.96 -11.20
N ALA A 76 -8.88 15.16 -10.87
CA ALA A 76 -8.23 14.26 -11.81
C ALA A 76 -8.22 12.82 -11.26
N LYS A 77 -8.05 11.86 -12.17
CA LYS A 77 -7.70 10.48 -11.82
C LYS A 77 -6.28 10.22 -12.28
N GLU A 78 -5.47 9.67 -11.40
CA GLU A 78 -4.13 9.20 -11.72
C GLU A 78 -4.12 7.68 -11.65
N GLN A 79 -3.49 7.04 -12.63
CA GLN A 79 -3.24 5.61 -12.56
C GLN A 79 -2.10 5.38 -11.58
N MET A 80 -2.37 4.56 -10.57
CA MET A 80 -1.37 4.13 -9.62
C MET A 80 -1.39 2.62 -9.57
N TYR A 81 -0.26 2.02 -9.19
CA TYR A 81 -0.16 0.58 -9.07
C TYR A 81 0.17 0.17 -7.65
N THR A 82 -0.30 -1.01 -7.28
CA THR A 82 0.14 -1.71 -6.08
C THR A 82 0.70 -3.04 -6.52
N SER A 83 1.85 -3.41 -5.97
CA SER A 83 2.51 -4.68 -6.28
C SER A 83 2.98 -5.36 -5.02
N GLY A 84 2.93 -6.68 -5.04
CA GLY A 84 3.31 -7.48 -3.90
C GLY A 84 3.43 -8.95 -4.25
N ARG A 85 3.88 -9.71 -3.27
CA ARG A 85 3.85 -11.17 -3.29
C ARG A 85 3.01 -11.64 -2.13
N VAL A 86 2.27 -12.71 -2.35
CA VAL A 86 1.42 -13.36 -1.36
C VAL A 86 1.79 -14.83 -1.24
N PHE A 87 1.79 -15.32 -0.02
CA PHE A 87 1.99 -16.73 0.29
C PHE A 87 1.33 -17.08 1.62
N TYR A 88 1.17 -18.36 1.87
CA TYR A 88 0.49 -18.88 3.05
C TYR A 88 1.49 -19.69 3.87
N ARG A 89 1.54 -19.44 5.17
CA ARG A 89 2.50 -20.09 6.07
C ARG A 89 2.02 -20.01 7.50
N ASP A 90 2.19 -21.09 8.25
CA ASP A 90 1.82 -21.18 9.67
C ASP A 90 0.35 -20.80 9.94
N GLY A 91 -0.55 -21.17 9.03
CA GLY A 91 -1.98 -20.84 9.11
C GLY A 91 -2.33 -19.40 8.74
N LYS A 92 -1.35 -18.57 8.34
CA LYS A 92 -1.52 -17.13 8.11
C LYS A 92 -1.22 -16.73 6.66
N LEU A 93 -1.95 -15.75 6.15
CA LEU A 93 -1.70 -15.14 4.85
C LEU A 93 -0.61 -14.07 5.01
N ASN A 94 0.47 -14.19 4.26
CA ASN A 94 1.60 -13.26 4.29
C ASN A 94 1.59 -12.45 3.00
N ILE A 95 1.78 -11.13 3.10
CA ILE A 95 1.90 -10.24 1.96
C ILE A 95 3.14 -9.37 2.14
N ILE A 96 4.01 -9.34 1.13
CA ILE A 96 5.14 -8.41 1.07
C ILE A 96 4.87 -7.43 -0.06
N PHE A 97 4.82 -6.15 0.25
CA PHE A 97 4.60 -5.10 -0.74
C PHE A 97 5.92 -4.63 -1.33
N GLY A 98 5.94 -4.50 -2.66
CA GLY A 98 7.01 -3.80 -3.36
C GLY A 98 6.69 -2.35 -3.65
N ASP A 99 5.41 -2.02 -3.79
CA ASP A 99 4.94 -0.63 -3.80
C ASP A 99 3.44 -0.58 -3.50
N ILE A 100 2.99 0.54 -2.92
CA ILE A 100 1.57 0.83 -2.65
C ILE A 100 1.27 2.19 -3.25
N HIS A 101 0.31 2.21 -4.19
CA HIS A 101 -0.09 3.40 -4.93
C HIS A 101 1.14 4.11 -5.54
N GLY A 102 2.03 3.32 -6.14
CA GLY A 102 3.17 3.81 -6.89
C GLY A 102 2.74 4.47 -8.19
N LYS A 103 3.56 5.38 -8.73
CA LYS A 103 3.27 6.02 -10.02
C LYS A 103 3.26 4.98 -11.14
N TYR A 104 2.18 4.93 -11.90
CA TYR A 104 2.05 4.02 -13.03
C TYR A 104 2.19 4.75 -14.36
N TRP A 105 3.22 4.40 -15.13
CA TRP A 105 3.37 4.84 -16.51
C TRP A 105 2.97 3.71 -17.46
N ALA A 106 1.81 3.83 -18.13
CA ALA A 106 1.28 2.78 -19.00
C ALA A 106 2.25 2.34 -20.11
N ASN A 107 2.99 3.30 -20.68
CA ASN A 107 3.90 3.06 -21.81
C ASN A 107 5.37 2.86 -21.41
N ALA A 108 5.68 2.69 -20.12
CA ALA A 108 7.05 2.46 -19.68
C ALA A 108 7.53 1.04 -20.00
N ASP A 109 8.80 0.91 -20.40
CA ASP A 109 9.45 -0.40 -20.56
C ASP A 109 9.57 -1.09 -19.20
N ARG A 110 8.85 -2.20 -19.02
CA ARG A 110 8.82 -2.95 -17.75
C ARG A 110 10.12 -3.64 -17.39
N ARG A 111 11.06 -3.75 -18.33
CA ARG A 111 12.42 -4.23 -18.02
C ARG A 111 13.23 -3.17 -17.28
N LEU A 112 12.95 -1.89 -17.55
CA LEU A 112 13.58 -0.75 -16.90
C LEU A 112 12.80 -0.27 -15.67
N TYR A 113 11.47 -0.39 -15.71
CA TYR A 113 10.56 0.03 -14.65
C TYR A 113 9.62 -1.13 -14.23
N PRO A 114 10.18 -2.19 -13.61
CA PRO A 114 9.40 -3.34 -13.19
C PRO A 114 8.45 -2.98 -12.04
N LEU A 115 7.27 -3.60 -12.03
CA LEU A 115 6.35 -3.55 -10.88
C LEU A 115 6.76 -4.65 -9.90
N ALA A 116 7.87 -4.43 -9.19
CA ALA A 116 8.51 -5.46 -8.39
C ALA A 116 7.62 -5.86 -7.20
N PRO A 117 7.36 -7.16 -6.95
CA PRO A 117 6.39 -7.63 -5.95
C PRO A 117 6.91 -7.63 -4.50
N GLY A 118 7.92 -6.83 -4.16
CA GLY A 118 8.63 -6.93 -2.88
C GLY A 118 9.51 -8.18 -2.77
N SER A 119 10.31 -8.28 -1.71
CA SER A 119 11.32 -9.34 -1.54
C SER A 119 11.24 -9.99 -0.16
N ARG A 120 11.40 -11.30 -0.07
CA ARG A 120 11.58 -11.98 1.23
C ARG A 120 12.91 -11.62 1.90
N PHE A 121 13.92 -11.26 1.13
CA PHE A 121 15.28 -11.06 1.61
C PHE A 121 15.59 -9.64 2.02
N LYS A 122 14.95 -8.65 1.39
CA LYS A 122 15.24 -7.24 1.61
C LYS A 122 13.96 -6.46 1.77
N SER A 123 13.91 -5.60 2.79
CA SER A 123 12.82 -4.64 2.96
C SER A 123 12.76 -3.69 1.77
N THR A 124 11.55 -3.45 1.28
CA THR A 124 11.26 -2.38 0.33
C THR A 124 11.58 -1.03 0.99
N VAL A 125 12.20 -0.11 0.25
CA VAL A 125 12.35 1.28 0.69
C VAL A 125 11.10 2.02 0.27
N HIS A 126 10.35 2.52 1.23
CA HIS A 126 9.06 3.17 0.99
C HIS A 126 8.85 4.37 1.92
N THR A 127 7.83 5.17 1.61
CA THR A 127 7.41 6.32 2.43
C THR A 127 5.99 6.15 2.98
N TRP A 128 5.16 5.29 2.39
CA TRP A 128 3.86 4.91 2.95
C TRP A 128 4.03 4.16 4.27
N ALA A 129 3.00 4.18 5.11
CA ALA A 129 2.93 3.41 6.34
C ALA A 129 1.69 2.53 6.34
N LEU A 130 1.87 1.21 6.40
CA LEU A 130 0.77 0.28 6.63
C LEU A 130 0.24 0.46 8.05
N LEU A 131 -1.07 0.29 8.21
CA LEU A 131 -1.71 0.24 9.52
C LEU A 131 -2.05 -1.21 9.83
N ASN A 132 -1.68 -1.67 11.02
CA ASN A 132 -2.08 -2.99 11.52
C ASN A 132 -3.41 -2.88 12.26
N GLN A 133 -4.27 -3.88 12.02
CA GLN A 133 -5.45 -4.16 12.84
C GLN A 133 -5.11 -5.28 13.85
N PRO A 134 -5.93 -5.56 14.87
CA PRO A 134 -5.64 -6.59 15.87
C PRO A 134 -5.34 -8.00 15.30
N ASP A 135 -5.94 -8.33 14.16
CA ASP A 135 -5.73 -9.57 13.38
C ASP A 135 -4.53 -9.54 12.42
N GLN A 136 -3.70 -8.50 12.52
CA GLN A 136 -2.60 -8.22 11.59
C GLN A 136 -1.33 -7.89 12.36
N GLU A 137 -0.19 -8.39 11.87
CA GLU A 137 1.12 -8.09 12.44
C GLU A 137 2.16 -7.84 11.36
N PHE A 138 3.14 -7.01 11.67
CA PHE A 138 4.33 -6.87 10.83
C PHE A 138 5.30 -8.01 11.13
N TYR A 139 5.79 -8.65 10.05
CA TYR A 139 6.77 -9.72 10.18
C TYR A 139 8.05 -9.21 10.84
N SER A 140 8.52 -9.94 11.85
CA SER A 140 9.81 -9.68 12.49
C SER A 140 10.82 -10.73 12.05
N GLY A 141 11.83 -10.29 11.29
CA GLY A 141 12.93 -11.12 10.82
C GLY A 141 14.21 -10.91 11.62
N PRO A 142 15.31 -11.57 11.23
CA PRO A 142 16.61 -11.42 11.87
C PRO A 142 17.15 -9.97 11.86
N GLU A 143 16.78 -9.18 10.84
CA GLU A 143 17.19 -7.78 10.68
C GLU A 143 16.22 -6.78 11.35
N GLY A 144 15.22 -7.29 12.07
CA GLY A 144 14.19 -6.48 12.73
C GLY A 144 12.82 -6.59 12.08
N GLN A 145 11.92 -5.72 12.52
CA GLN A 145 10.54 -5.66 12.02
C GLN A 145 10.50 -5.06 10.61
N ARG A 146 9.71 -5.67 9.73
CA ARG A 146 9.52 -5.26 8.35
C ARG A 146 8.17 -4.59 8.16
N THR A 147 8.19 -3.30 7.88
CA THR A 147 6.99 -2.49 7.65
C THR A 147 6.36 -2.69 6.28
N ASP A 148 7.01 -3.45 5.40
CA ASP A 148 6.53 -3.82 4.08
C ASP A 148 5.94 -5.24 4.02
N TRP A 149 6.03 -6.00 5.11
CA TRP A 149 5.58 -7.38 5.20
C TRP A 149 4.53 -7.53 6.30
N VAL A 150 3.27 -7.68 5.89
CA VAL A 150 2.14 -7.91 6.78
C VAL A 150 1.76 -9.40 6.80
N VAL A 151 1.40 -9.87 7.98
CA VAL A 151 0.90 -11.22 8.23
C VAL A 151 -0.52 -11.10 8.76
N LEU A 152 -1.45 -11.82 8.14
CA LEU A 152 -2.90 -11.76 8.39
C LEU A 152 -3.38 -13.10 8.92
N ASP A 153 -4.04 -13.09 10.07
CA ASP A 153 -4.67 -14.28 10.66
C ASP A 153 -6.13 -14.40 10.19
N LEU A 154 -6.33 -15.15 9.11
CA LEU A 154 -7.65 -15.31 8.48
C LEU A 154 -8.71 -15.88 9.45
N ALA A 155 -8.33 -16.80 10.34
CA ALA A 155 -9.27 -17.39 11.30
C ALA A 155 -9.71 -16.36 12.34
N SER A 156 -8.78 -15.56 12.86
CA SER A 156 -9.09 -14.46 13.77
C SER A 156 -9.95 -13.37 13.10
N MET A 157 -9.72 -13.09 11.82
CA MET A 157 -10.55 -12.16 11.03
C MET A 157 -11.99 -12.65 10.88
N GLU A 158 -12.18 -13.92 10.53
CA GLU A 158 -13.52 -14.53 10.40
C GLU A 158 -14.27 -14.53 11.73
N ALA A 159 -13.59 -14.88 12.83
CA ALA A 159 -14.18 -14.84 14.17
C ALA A 159 -14.64 -13.42 14.54
N ARG A 160 -13.82 -12.41 14.27
CA ARG A 160 -14.17 -10.99 14.51
C ARG A 160 -15.34 -10.55 13.65
N ALA A 161 -15.36 -10.93 12.37
CA ALA A 161 -16.46 -10.62 11.45
C ALA A 161 -17.78 -11.25 11.91
N ALA A 162 -17.75 -12.50 12.39
CA ALA A 162 -18.92 -13.19 12.94
C ALA A 162 -19.44 -12.54 14.23
N MET A 163 -18.56 -11.93 15.03
CA MET A 163 -18.91 -11.17 16.25
C MET A 163 -19.45 -9.76 15.95
N GLY A 164 -19.46 -9.31 14.69
CA GLY A 164 -19.96 -7.99 14.30
C GLY A 164 -19.06 -6.83 14.73
N GLU A 165 -17.83 -7.11 15.16
CA GLU A 165 -16.87 -6.09 15.58
C GLU A 165 -16.21 -5.45 14.35
N LYS A 166 -16.49 -4.15 14.15
CA LYS A 166 -15.76 -3.34 13.17
C LYS A 166 -14.28 -3.27 13.57
N ALA A 167 -13.40 -3.33 12.57
CA ALA A 167 -11.96 -3.21 12.76
C ALA A 167 -11.66 -1.90 13.50
N ALA A 168 -11.22 -2.02 14.75
CA ALA A 168 -10.79 -0.88 15.54
C ALA A 168 -9.37 -0.52 15.10
N THR A 169 -9.20 0.60 14.40
CA THR A 169 -7.89 1.16 14.05
C THR A 169 -7.12 1.40 15.35
N THR A 170 -6.14 0.54 15.64
CA THR A 170 -5.31 0.68 16.85
C THR A 170 -3.87 0.93 16.43
N GLN A 171 -3.42 2.16 16.71
CA GLN A 171 -2.03 2.65 16.78
C GLN A 171 -1.09 2.26 15.63
N ALA A 172 -0.87 3.21 14.73
CA ALA A 172 0.35 3.27 13.93
C ALA A 172 1.58 3.04 14.85
N PRO A 173 2.57 2.23 14.45
CA PRO A 173 3.81 2.14 15.19
C PRO A 173 4.37 3.55 15.39
N ALA A 174 4.77 3.85 16.63
CA ALA A 174 5.34 5.13 17.00
C ALA A 174 6.33 5.57 15.93
N ALA A 175 6.06 6.75 15.34
CA ALA A 175 6.85 7.32 14.27
C ALA A 175 8.34 7.19 14.60
N VAL A 176 9.05 6.35 13.85
CA VAL A 176 10.49 6.49 13.74
C VAL A 176 10.73 7.94 13.30
N PRO A 177 11.52 8.74 14.06
CA PRO A 177 11.70 10.14 13.72
C PRO A 177 12.31 10.21 12.32
N TYR A 178 11.52 10.72 11.39
CA TYR A 178 11.94 10.96 10.02
C TYR A 178 12.96 12.10 10.04
N TYR A 179 14.25 11.76 9.96
CA TYR A 179 15.26 12.71 9.49
C TYR A 179 15.08 12.87 7.97
N GLY A 180 14.07 13.64 7.58
CA GLY A 180 13.90 14.11 6.21
C GLY A 180 13.38 15.54 6.27
N ALA A 181 14.19 16.46 5.76
CA ALA A 181 14.02 17.89 5.85
C ALA A 181 12.55 18.33 5.69
N GLN A 182 12.01 19.02 6.70
CA GLN A 182 10.90 19.94 6.46
C GLN A 182 11.36 20.90 5.36
N LYS A 183 10.88 20.71 4.14
CA LYS A 183 11.14 21.68 3.07
C LYS A 183 10.67 23.04 3.56
N SER A 184 11.60 23.98 3.60
CA SER A 184 11.34 25.31 4.13
C SER A 184 10.24 25.98 3.33
N VAL A 185 9.61 27.01 3.91
CA VAL A 185 8.57 27.79 3.22
C VAL A 185 9.07 28.28 1.86
N GLU A 186 10.35 28.64 1.77
CA GLU A 186 10.99 29.05 0.51
C GLU A 186 11.02 27.93 -0.54
N GLU A 187 11.36 26.70 -0.16
CA GLU A 187 11.39 25.56 -1.11
C GLU A 187 9.99 25.18 -1.62
N ARG A 188 8.96 25.36 -0.78
CA ARG A 188 7.55 25.17 -1.17
C ARG A 188 7.10 26.24 -2.17
N LEU A 189 7.47 27.50 -1.94
CA LEU A 189 7.20 28.60 -2.85
C LEU A 189 7.94 28.42 -4.19
N GLN A 190 9.17 27.90 -4.16
CA GLN A 190 9.94 27.61 -5.36
C GLN A 190 9.27 26.52 -6.21
N THR A 191 8.80 25.44 -5.59
CA THR A 191 8.08 24.37 -6.28
C THR A 191 6.77 24.87 -6.91
N LEU A 192 6.05 25.76 -6.21
CA LEU A 192 4.81 26.37 -6.72
C LEU A 192 5.07 27.26 -7.95
N ASN A 193 6.17 28.03 -7.95
CA ASN A 193 6.61 28.82 -9.11
C ASN A 193 6.94 27.93 -10.32
N ASP A 194 7.62 26.80 -10.10
CA ASP A 194 7.97 25.88 -11.19
C ASP A 194 6.73 25.25 -11.84
N LEU A 195 5.70 24.91 -11.05
CA LEU A 195 4.43 24.38 -11.56
C LEU A 195 3.68 25.42 -12.40
N LYS A 196 3.67 26.69 -11.99
CA LYS A 196 3.10 27.80 -12.76
C LYS A 196 3.86 28.01 -14.08
N ASN A 197 5.19 28.04 -14.02
CA ASN A 197 6.03 28.23 -15.21
C ASN A 197 5.84 27.11 -16.23
N LYS A 198 5.61 25.88 -15.76
CA LYS A 198 5.29 24.72 -16.60
C LYS A 198 3.83 24.68 -17.08
N LYS A 199 3.00 25.70 -16.75
CA LYS A 199 1.57 25.78 -17.05
C LYS A 199 0.77 24.56 -16.56
N LEU A 200 1.24 23.94 -15.48
CA LEU A 200 0.56 22.82 -14.83
C LEU A 200 -0.52 23.28 -13.85
N ILE A 201 -0.54 24.57 -13.53
CA ILE A 201 -1.53 25.25 -12.70
C ILE A 201 -1.89 26.60 -13.33
N THR A 202 -3.10 27.06 -13.06
CA THR A 202 -3.62 28.37 -13.49
C THR A 202 -3.11 29.50 -12.58
N ASP A 203 -3.23 30.74 -13.05
CA ASP A 203 -2.86 31.92 -12.26
C ASP A 203 -3.66 32.04 -10.96
N GLU A 204 -4.93 31.66 -11.00
CA GLU A 204 -5.84 31.71 -9.85
C GLU A 204 -5.44 30.67 -8.79
N GLU A 205 -5.14 29.44 -9.22
CA GLU A 205 -4.64 28.37 -8.36
C GLU A 205 -3.28 28.70 -7.73
N TYR A 206 -2.39 29.36 -8.48
CA TYR A 206 -1.11 29.84 -7.96
C TYR A 206 -1.29 30.86 -6.82
N GLN A 207 -2.19 31.83 -6.98
CA GLN A 207 -2.41 32.86 -5.96
C GLN A 207 -2.99 32.27 -4.68
N GLN A 208 -3.96 31.37 -4.81
CA GLN A 208 -4.59 30.73 -3.64
C GLN A 208 -3.58 29.88 -2.85
N LYS A 209 -2.72 29.11 -3.54
CA LYS A 209 -1.71 28.27 -2.89
C LYS A 209 -0.58 29.07 -2.27
N ARG A 210 -0.18 30.18 -2.89
CA ARG A 210 0.81 31.09 -2.31
C ARG A 210 0.31 31.69 -1.00
N LEU A 211 -0.97 32.05 -0.92
CA LEU A 211 -1.57 32.58 0.31
C LEU A 211 -1.62 31.54 1.42
N ASP A 212 -1.95 30.29 1.11
CA ASP A 212 -1.99 29.22 2.12
C ASP A 212 -0.59 28.88 2.66
N ILE A 213 0.43 28.84 1.80
CA ILE A 213 1.83 28.62 2.23
C ILE A 213 2.33 29.74 3.15
N LEU A 214 1.87 30.97 2.95
CA LEU A 214 2.23 32.13 3.78
C LEU A 214 1.44 32.22 5.09
N LYS A 215 0.37 31.44 5.27
CA LYS A 215 -0.37 31.35 6.54
C LYS A 215 0.28 30.39 7.53
N ASP A 216 1.15 29.49 7.06
CA ASP A 216 1.93 28.56 7.87
C ASP A 216 3.19 29.23 8.48
N LEU A 217 3.33 30.55 8.37
CA LEU A 217 4.43 31.37 8.89
C LEU A 217 4.17 31.85 10.32
#